data_AF-A0A4R4EGV4-F1
#
_entry.id   AF-A0A4R4EGV4-F1
#
_cell.length_a   1.000
_cell.length_b   1.000
_cell.length_c   1.000
_cell.angle_alpha   90.00
_cell.angle_beta   90.00
_cell.angle_gamma   90.00
#
_symmetry.space_group_name_H-M   'P 1'
#
loop_
_entity.id
_entity.type
_entity.pdbx_description
1 polymer ?
#
loop_
_entity_poly.entity_id
_entity_poly.type
_entity_poly.pdbx_seq_one_letter_code
_entity_poly.pdbx_strand_id
1 'polypeptide(L)'
;MAMLERPSTRLLAGCVLGLALLLGGTALLDLLGASRAMRTPLGPVSLPGLAVVALSMAVAALVAGHGFQRLAPALVAASSIAGIAIAWAMAPAGMPGVPGWIARNYGFMLVLELGTAWLGAFAGERLAQRLALRRAVRTAS
;
A
#
# COMPACT_ATOMS: atom_id res chain seq x y z
N MET A 1 6.07 -9.06 -29.75
CA MET A 1 5.94 -10.23 -28.85
C MET A 1 6.83 -9.98 -27.64
N ALA A 2 6.26 -9.46 -26.55
CA ALA A 2 7.01 -9.27 -25.31
C ALA A 2 7.18 -10.63 -24.63
N MET A 3 8.42 -11.05 -24.47
CA MET A 3 8.82 -12.18 -23.67
C MET A 3 8.26 -11.95 -22.26
N LEU A 4 7.26 -12.75 -21.84
CA LEU A 4 6.76 -12.77 -20.46
C LEU A 4 7.88 -13.33 -19.57
N GLU A 5 8.82 -12.47 -19.18
CA GLU A 5 9.80 -12.77 -18.15
C GLU A 5 9.03 -13.16 -16.88
N ARG A 6 9.24 -14.40 -16.41
CA ARG A 6 8.55 -14.89 -15.22
C ARG A 6 8.84 -13.94 -14.07
N PRO A 7 7.81 -13.44 -13.36
CA PRO A 7 8.03 -12.57 -12.22
C PRO A 7 8.91 -13.31 -11.21
N SER A 8 9.97 -12.65 -10.76
CA SER A 8 10.92 -13.26 -9.82
C SER A 8 10.17 -13.67 -8.55
N THR A 9 10.48 -14.84 -8.00
CA THR A 9 9.80 -15.37 -6.80
C THR A 9 9.85 -14.37 -5.63
N ARG A 10 10.91 -13.55 -5.57
CA ARG A 10 11.07 -12.48 -4.57
C ARG A 10 10.03 -11.37 -4.74
N LEU A 11 9.77 -10.92 -5.97
CA LEU A 11 8.74 -9.91 -6.25
C LEU A 11 7.36 -10.43 -5.84
N LEU A 12 7.02 -11.67 -6.20
CA LEU A 12 5.76 -12.30 -5.79
C LEU A 12 5.63 -12.38 -4.26
N ALA A 13 6.68 -12.84 -3.58
CA ALA A 13 6.70 -12.90 -2.12
C ALA A 13 6.53 -11.52 -1.48
N GLY A 14 7.18 -10.49 -2.04
CA GLY A 14 7.01 -9.10 -1.62
C GLY A 14 5.59 -8.59 -1.81
N CYS A 15 4.95 -8.89 -2.95
CA CYS A 15 3.54 -8.53 -3.19
C CYS A 15 2.60 -9.17 -2.16
N VAL A 16 2.75 -10.49 -1.92
CA VAL A 16 1.95 -11.22 -0.95
C VAL A 16 2.15 -10.66 0.46
N LEU A 17 3.40 -10.44 0.85
CA LEU A 17 3.73 -9.88 2.16
C LEU A 17 3.18 -8.46 2.31
N GLY A 18 3.32 -7.62 1.30
CA GLY A 18 2.81 -6.25 1.30
C GLY A 18 1.30 -6.20 1.44
N LEU A 19 0.57 -7.06 0.71
CA LEU A 19 -0.88 -7.19 0.84
C LEU A 19 -1.29 -7.72 2.22
N ALA A 20 -0.60 -8.74 2.73
CA ALA A 20 -0.90 -9.31 4.04
C ALA A 20 -0.69 -8.28 5.16
N LEU A 21 0.41 -7.52 5.13
CA LEU A 21 0.70 -6.47 6.10
C LEU A 21 -0.27 -5.29 5.97
N LEU A 22 -0.61 -4.90 4.75
CA LEU A 22 -1.57 -3.82 4.51
C LEU A 22 -2.95 -4.18 5.04
N LEU A 23 -3.49 -5.34 4.66
CA LEU A 23 -4.81 -5.79 5.09
C LEU A 23 -4.85 -6.06 6.60
N GLY A 24 -3.84 -6.76 7.13
CA GLY A 24 -3.75 -7.05 8.56
C GLY A 24 -3.55 -5.79 9.41
N GLY A 25 -2.73 -4.86 8.96
CA GLY A 25 -2.50 -3.58 9.62
C GLY A 25 -3.74 -2.68 9.64
N THR A 26 -4.47 -2.62 8.52
CA THR A 26 -5.74 -1.87 8.44
C THR A 26 -6.80 -2.49 9.35
N ALA A 27 -6.96 -3.82 9.31
CA ALA A 27 -7.88 -4.53 10.21
C ALA A 27 -7.52 -4.31 11.69
N LEU A 28 -6.22 -4.31 12.02
CA LEU A 28 -5.75 -4.04 13.37
C LEU A 28 -6.06 -2.60 13.82
N LEU A 29 -5.87 -1.61 12.95
CA LEU A 29 -6.23 -0.21 13.25
C LEU A 29 -7.73 -0.06 13.54
N ASP A 30 -8.58 -0.75 12.77
CA ASP A 30 -10.02 -0.73 12.98
C ASP A 30 -10.42 -1.42 14.30
N LEU A 31 -9.83 -2.57 14.61
CA LEU A 31 -10.05 -3.27 15.89
C LEU A 31 -9.62 -2.44 17.10
N LEU A 32 -8.55 -1.66 16.96
CA LEU A 32 -8.06 -0.78 18.03
C LEU A 32 -8.80 0.57 18.09
N GLY A 33 -9.74 0.85 17.18
CA GLY A 33 -10.39 2.15 17.06
C GLY A 33 -9.41 3.30 16.76
N ALA A 34 -8.24 2.96 16.21
CA ALA A 34 -7.15 3.87 15.91
C ALA A 34 -7.24 4.44 14.48
N SER A 35 -8.23 4.03 13.69
CA SER A 35 -8.48 4.53 12.32
C SER A 35 -9.07 5.95 12.25
N ARG A 36 -8.85 6.77 13.29
CA ARG A 36 -9.39 8.13 13.40
C ARG A 36 -8.92 8.98 12.21
N ALA A 37 -9.87 9.33 11.34
CA ALA A 37 -9.63 10.24 10.24
C ALA A 37 -9.70 11.70 10.71
N MET A 38 -8.66 12.47 10.37
CA MET A 38 -8.66 13.92 10.51
C MET A 38 -9.44 14.53 9.35
N ARG A 39 -10.38 15.45 9.63
CA ARG A 39 -11.12 16.15 8.57
C ARG A 39 -10.26 17.26 7.99
N THR A 40 -10.04 17.24 6.68
CA THR A 40 -9.38 18.31 5.94
C THR A 40 -10.37 18.93 4.93
N PRO A 41 -10.10 20.14 4.38
CA PRO A 41 -10.95 20.75 3.36
C PRO A 41 -11.12 19.89 2.09
N LEU A 42 -10.17 18.99 1.85
CA LEU A 42 -10.12 18.11 0.68
C LEU A 42 -10.72 16.71 0.95
N GLY A 43 -11.05 16.40 2.20
CA GLY A 43 -11.59 15.09 2.60
C GLY A 43 -11.01 14.57 3.92
N PRO A 44 -11.50 13.41 4.41
CA PRO A 44 -10.93 12.73 5.56
C PRO A 44 -9.54 12.16 5.24
N VAL A 45 -8.58 12.32 6.15
CA VAL A 45 -7.22 11.78 6.04
C VAL A 45 -6.87 10.99 7.30
N SER A 46 -6.48 9.72 7.14
CA SER A 46 -6.06 8.86 8.25
C SER A 46 -4.54 8.76 8.30
N LEU A 47 -3.89 9.52 9.19
CA LEU A 47 -2.44 9.43 9.40
C LEU A 47 -1.98 8.02 9.81
N PRO A 48 -2.69 7.30 10.70
CA PRO A 48 -2.34 5.91 11.03
C PRO A 48 -2.47 4.99 9.82
N GLY A 49 -3.50 5.18 8.99
CA GLY A 49 -3.68 4.42 7.74
C GLY A 49 -2.52 4.65 6.76
N LEU A 50 -2.12 5.90 6.55
CA LEU A 50 -0.95 6.24 5.73
C LEU A 50 0.34 5.62 6.28
N ALA A 51 0.52 5.61 7.60
CA ALA A 51 1.67 4.96 8.24
C ALA A 51 1.68 3.45 8.00
N VAL A 52 0.54 2.78 8.11
CA VAL A 52 0.40 1.35 7.80
C VAL A 52 0.74 1.07 6.33
N VAL A 53 0.24 1.88 5.40
CA VAL A 53 0.59 1.78 3.97
C VAL A 53 2.09 1.93 3.77
N ALA A 54 2.70 2.99 4.33
CA ALA A 54 4.13 3.25 4.20
C ALA A 54 4.97 2.08 4.72
N LEU A 55 4.67 1.60 5.92
CA LEU A 55 5.41 0.52 6.58
C LEU A 55 5.23 -0.81 5.82
N SER A 56 4.01 -1.14 5.41
CA SER A 56 3.71 -2.35 4.66
C SER A 56 4.49 -2.40 3.34
N MET A 57 4.50 -1.29 2.59
CA MET A 57 5.21 -1.21 1.33
C MET A 57 6.74 -1.15 1.51
N ALA A 58 7.24 -0.51 2.57
CA ALA A 58 8.66 -0.52 2.91
C ALA A 58 9.16 -1.93 3.25
N VAL A 59 8.42 -2.67 4.07
CA VAL A 59 8.75 -4.06 4.43
C VAL A 59 8.64 -4.98 3.21
N ALA A 60 7.60 -4.81 2.40
CA ALA A 60 7.44 -5.56 1.15
C ALA A 60 8.60 -5.30 0.18
N ALA A 61 9.00 -4.04 -0.01
CA ALA A 61 10.12 -3.66 -0.87
C ALA A 61 11.46 -4.22 -0.38
N LEU A 62 11.67 -4.28 0.94
CA LEU A 62 12.86 -4.91 1.52
C LEU A 62 13.02 -6.38 1.13
N VAL A 63 11.90 -7.10 1.02
CA VAL A 63 11.88 -8.53 0.63
C VAL A 63 11.90 -8.70 -0.88
N ALA A 64 11.12 -7.89 -1.59
CA ALA A 64 10.99 -7.93 -3.05
C ALA A 64 12.30 -7.58 -3.76
N GLY A 65 13.04 -6.61 -3.21
CA GLY A 65 14.20 -6.03 -3.85
C GLY A 65 13.81 -5.03 -4.93
N HIS A 66 14.65 -4.93 -5.96
CA HIS A 66 14.55 -3.86 -6.94
C HIS A 66 13.33 -3.98 -7.86
N GLY A 67 12.64 -2.86 -8.10
CA GLY A 67 11.52 -2.76 -9.04
C GLY A 67 10.13 -2.85 -8.40
N PHE A 68 10.04 -3.18 -7.10
CA PHE A 68 8.79 -3.22 -6.36
C PHE A 68 8.14 -1.84 -6.22
N GLN A 69 8.94 -0.76 -6.21
CA GLN A 69 8.46 0.61 -6.14
C GLN A 69 7.42 0.97 -7.21
N ARG A 70 7.51 0.36 -8.41
CA ARG A 70 6.53 0.57 -9.49
C ARG A 70 5.24 -0.20 -9.27
N LEU A 71 5.31 -1.32 -8.55
CA LEU A 71 4.18 -2.20 -8.25
C LEU A 71 3.42 -1.79 -6.98
N ALA A 72 4.10 -1.16 -6.01
CA ALA A 72 3.50 -0.77 -4.74
C ALA A 72 2.24 0.11 -4.91
N PRO A 73 2.23 1.17 -5.76
CA PRO A 73 1.01 1.93 -6.01
C PRO A 73 -0.09 1.08 -6.65
N ALA A 74 0.25 0.16 -7.56
CA ALA A 74 -0.74 -0.71 -8.20
C ALA A 74 -1.38 -1.67 -7.20
N LEU A 75 -0.62 -2.22 -6.25
CA LEU A 75 -1.15 -3.06 -5.17
C LEU A 75 -2.11 -2.28 -4.27
N VAL A 76 -1.72 -1.08 -3.86
CA VAL A 76 -2.57 -0.22 -3.02
C VAL A 76 -3.83 0.21 -3.76
N ALA A 77 -3.71 0.61 -5.03
CA ALA A 77 -4.87 0.89 -5.87
C ALA A 77 -5.82 -0.31 -5.95
N ALA A 78 -5.29 -1.51 -6.21
CA ALA A 78 -6.10 -2.71 -6.30
C ALA A 78 -6.80 -3.04 -4.98
N SER A 79 -6.10 -2.96 -3.84
CA SER A 79 -6.70 -3.19 -2.52
C SER A 79 -7.76 -2.16 -2.18
N SER A 80 -7.51 -0.88 -2.47
CA SER A 80 -8.47 0.20 -2.17
C SER A 80 -9.70 0.11 -3.07
N ILE A 81 -9.54 -0.23 -4.36
CA ILE A 81 -10.67 -0.49 -5.28
C ILE A 81 -11.49 -1.69 -4.80
N ALA A 82 -10.85 -2.78 -4.39
CA ALA A 82 -11.54 -3.94 -3.84
C ALA A 82 -12.32 -3.58 -2.56
N GLY A 83 -11.71 -2.80 -1.66
CA GLY A 83 -12.37 -2.28 -0.46
C GLY A 83 -13.60 -1.42 -0.78
N ILE A 84 -13.48 -0.51 -1.75
CA ILE A 84 -14.60 0.32 -2.23
C ILE A 84 -15.71 -0.54 -2.82
N ALA A 85 -15.37 -1.54 -3.64
CA ALA A 85 -16.36 -2.45 -4.24
C ALA A 85 -17.11 -3.27 -3.18
N ILE A 86 -16.41 -3.76 -2.16
CA ILE A 86 -17.03 -4.46 -1.02
C ILE A 86 -17.95 -3.51 -0.24
N ALA A 87 -17.49 -2.30 0.06
CA ALA A 87 -18.30 -1.30 0.76
C ALA A 87 -19.56 -0.93 -0.04
N TRP A 88 -19.44 -0.84 -1.37
CA TRP A 88 -20.56 -0.57 -2.26
C TRP A 88 -21.56 -1.73 -2.31
N ALA A 89 -21.08 -2.97 -2.37
CA ALA A 89 -21.93 -4.16 -2.34
C ALA A 89 -22.68 -4.34 -1.01
N MET A 90 -22.11 -3.84 0.09
CA MET A 90 -22.71 -3.89 1.43
C MET A 90 -23.60 -2.68 1.74
N ALA A 91 -23.63 -1.66 0.87
CA ALA A 91 -24.43 -0.46 1.08
C ALA A 91 -25.93 -0.73 0.85
N PRO A 92 -26.84 -0.11 1.62
CA PRO A 92 -28.28 -0.25 1.40
C PRO A 92 -28.69 0.19 -0.01
N ALA A 93 -29.50 -0.62 -0.69
CA ALA A 93 -29.99 -0.31 -2.03
C ALA A 93 -30.81 1.00 -2.03
N GLY A 94 -30.44 1.94 -2.89
CA GLY A 94 -31.20 3.17 -3.13
C GLY A 94 -30.71 4.42 -2.44
N MET A 95 -29.53 4.42 -1.79
CA MET A 95 -28.95 5.64 -1.23
C MET A 95 -28.47 6.58 -2.36
N PRO A 96 -29.15 7.71 -2.63
CA PRO A 96 -28.79 8.58 -3.74
C PRO A 96 -27.49 9.35 -3.42
N GLY A 97 -26.62 9.51 -4.42
CA GLY A 97 -25.36 10.24 -4.28
C GLY A 97 -24.16 9.43 -3.76
N VAL A 98 -24.30 8.12 -3.55
CA VAL A 98 -23.20 7.23 -3.14
C VAL A 98 -21.97 7.31 -4.06
N PRO A 99 -22.08 7.30 -5.40
CA PRO A 99 -20.90 7.42 -6.27
C PRO A 99 -20.17 8.77 -6.12
N GLY A 100 -20.92 9.86 -5.99
CA GLY A 100 -20.36 11.20 -5.80
C GLY A 100 -19.74 11.39 -4.41
N TRP A 101 -20.34 10.78 -3.38
CA TRP A 101 -19.79 10.74 -2.04
C TRP A 101 -18.51 9.91 -1.99
N ILE A 102 -18.46 8.75 -2.64
CA ILE A 102 -17.27 7.91 -2.73
C ILE A 102 -16.14 8.67 -3.46
N ALA A 103 -16.41 9.24 -4.63
CA ALA A 103 -15.41 9.99 -5.38
C ALA A 103 -14.85 11.18 -4.58
N ARG A 104 -15.70 11.91 -3.86
CA ARG A 104 -15.30 13.08 -3.07
C ARG A 104 -14.52 12.73 -1.81
N ASN A 105 -14.89 11.64 -1.12
CA ASN A 105 -14.26 11.29 0.16
C ASN A 105 -13.03 10.39 0.00
N TYR A 106 -12.98 9.55 -1.03
CA TYR A 106 -11.92 8.56 -1.21
C TYR A 106 -10.89 8.97 -2.26
N GLY A 107 -11.22 9.87 -3.19
CA GLY A 107 -10.31 10.25 -4.27
C GLY A 107 -9.00 10.88 -3.77
N PHE A 108 -9.10 11.88 -2.88
CA PHE A 108 -7.92 12.55 -2.32
C PHE A 108 -7.09 11.60 -1.44
N MET A 109 -7.74 10.82 -0.58
CA MET A 109 -7.07 9.85 0.28
C MET A 109 -6.34 8.78 -0.54
N LEU A 110 -6.95 8.29 -1.63
CA LEU A 110 -6.33 7.32 -2.53
C LEU A 110 -5.04 7.89 -3.14
N VAL A 111 -5.05 9.15 -3.60
CA VAL A 111 -3.84 9.79 -4.13
C VAL A 111 -2.74 9.86 -3.07
N LEU A 112 -3.09 10.22 -1.83
CA LEU A 112 -2.14 10.21 -0.71
C LEU A 112 -1.61 8.81 -0.41
N GLU A 113 -2.47 7.79 -0.39
CA GLU A 113 -2.08 6.40 -0.18
C GLU A 113 -1.11 5.92 -1.27
N LEU A 114 -1.38 6.23 -2.55
CA LEU A 114 -0.51 5.88 -3.66
C LEU A 114 0.87 6.55 -3.55
N GLY A 115 0.89 7.84 -3.24
CA GLY A 115 2.15 8.57 -3.01
C GLY A 115 2.93 8.00 -1.82
N THR A 116 2.21 7.68 -0.74
CA THR A 116 2.79 7.10 0.48
C THR A 116 3.33 5.68 0.25
N ALA A 117 2.61 4.89 -0.54
CA ALA A 117 3.02 3.55 -0.96
C ALA A 117 4.31 3.59 -1.78
N TRP A 118 4.39 4.52 -2.74
CA TRP A 118 5.58 4.73 -3.55
C TRP A 118 6.79 5.17 -2.71
N LEU A 119 6.59 6.11 -1.78
CA LEU A 119 7.65 6.57 -0.87
C LEU A 119 8.12 5.46 0.08
N GLY A 120 7.18 4.70 0.66
CA GLY A 120 7.48 3.56 1.52
C GLY A 120 8.30 2.51 0.77
N ALA A 121 7.86 2.12 -0.43
CA ALA A 121 8.58 1.17 -1.27
C ALA A 121 9.98 1.68 -1.66
N PHE A 122 10.10 2.96 -2.03
CA PHE A 122 11.40 3.57 -2.34
C PHE A 122 12.37 3.52 -1.15
N ALA A 123 11.88 3.84 0.06
CA ALA A 123 12.68 3.76 1.28
C ALA A 123 13.12 2.32 1.57
N GLY A 124 12.21 1.35 1.40
CA GLY A 124 12.51 -0.07 1.56
C GLY A 124 13.56 -0.57 0.57
N GLU A 125 13.45 -0.24 -0.71
CA GLU A 125 14.44 -0.60 -1.73
C GLU A 125 15.83 -0.01 -1.40
N ARG A 126 15.90 1.28 -1.04
CA ARG A 126 17.17 1.92 -0.66
C ARG A 126 17.80 1.26 0.56
N LEU A 127 17.00 0.86 1.54
CA LEU A 127 17.50 0.15 2.71
C LEU A 127 17.99 -1.25 2.35
N ALA A 128 17.31 -1.98 1.47
CA ALA A 128 17.75 -3.29 0.96
C ALA A 128 19.11 -3.19 0.27
N GLN A 129 19.30 -2.19 -0.59
CA GLN A 129 20.57 -1.93 -1.28
C GLN A 129 21.71 -1.65 -0.29
N ARG A 130 21.45 -0.80 0.72
CA ARG A 130 22.43 -0.51 1.78
C ARG A 130 22.82 -1.77 2.57
N LEU A 131 21.85 -2.62 2.89
CA LEU A 131 22.10 -3.88 3.60
C LEU A 131 22.91 -4.87 2.75
N ALA A 132 22.62 -4.96 1.45
CA ALA A 132 23.37 -5.80 0.53
C ALA A 132 24.84 -5.36 0.43
N LEU A 133 25.11 -4.06 0.30
CA LEU A 133 26.46 -3.50 0.29
C LEU A 133 27.23 -3.81 1.58
N ARG A 134 26.60 -3.63 2.74
CA ARG A 134 27.23 -3.94 4.04
C ARG A 134 27.60 -5.43 4.17
N ARG A 135 26.77 -6.32 3.63
CA ARG A 135 27.06 -7.77 3.63
C ARG A 135 28.25 -8.10 2.73
N ALA A 136 28.32 -7.51 1.54
CA ALA A 136 29.42 -7.71 0.60
C ALA A 136 30.78 -7.26 1.17
N VAL A 137 30.80 -6.12 1.87
CA VAL A 137 32.01 -5.63 2.56
C VAL A 137 32.47 -6.61 3.65
N ARG A 138 31.55 -7.16 4.45
CA ARG A 138 31.89 -8.11 5.53
C ARG A 138 32.42 -9.45 5.01
N THR A 139 32.00 -9.88 3.82
CA THR A 139 32.49 -11.14 3.22
C THR A 139 33.84 -10.99 2.52
N ALA A 140 34.30 -9.76 2.27
CA ALA A 140 35.57 -9.47 1.61
C ALA A 140 36.73 -9.24 2.59
N SER A 141 36.44 -9.15 3.89
CA SER A 141 37.40 -9.03 5.01
C SER A 141 37.62 -10.37 5.68
#